data_AF-A0A8T4VEC2-F1
#
_entry.id   AF-A0A8T4VEC2-F1
#
_cell.length_a   1.000
_cell.length_b   1.000
_cell.length_c   1.000
_cell.angle_alpha   90.00
_cell.angle_beta   90.00
_cell.angle_gamma   90.00
#
_symmetry.space_group_name_H-M   'P 1'
#
loop_
_entity.id
_entity.type
_entity.pdbx_description
1 polymer ?
#
loop_
_entity_poly.entity_id
_entity_poly.type
_entity_poly.pdbx_seq_one_letter_code
_entity_poly.pdbx_strand_id
1 'polypeptide(L)' 'MNDQKILEEIRIALGQGKDSLRYTDEQGNIVEIKISKVNAGGICEPYD' A
#
# COMPACT_ATOMS: atom_id res chain seq x y z
N MET A 1 6.86 -6.17 17.13
CA MET A 1 7.34 -5.75 15.81
C MET A 1 6.82 -6.77 14.81
N ASN A 2 5.79 -6.38 14.06
CA ASN A 2 4.93 -7.24 13.21
C ASN A 2 5.03 -6.81 11.73
N ASP A 3 6.13 -6.13 11.42
CA ASP A 3 6.37 -5.31 10.23
C ASP A 3 6.59 -6.18 8.99
N GLN A 4 7.11 -7.41 9.17
CA GLN A 4 7.20 -8.42 8.11
C GLN A 4 5.84 -8.94 7.65
N LYS A 5 4.86 -9.07 8.57
CA LYS A 5 3.54 -9.63 8.26
C LYS A 5 2.72 -8.68 7.38
N ILE A 6 2.85 -7.37 7.63
CA ILE A 6 2.18 -6.33 6.85
C ILE A 6 2.75 -6.25 5.43
N LEU A 7 4.07 -6.37 5.26
CA LEU A 7 4.71 -6.37 3.94
C LEU A 7 4.24 -7.53 3.06
N GLU A 8 4.04 -8.71 3.65
CA GLU A 8 3.56 -9.89 2.93
C GLU A 8 2.10 -9.73 2.49
N GLU A 9 1.23 -9.22 3.37
CA GLU A 9 -0.17 -8.90 3.06
C GLU A 9 -0.28 -7.86 1.93
N ILE A 10 0.57 -6.82 1.95
CA ILE A 10 0.66 -5.81 0.88
C ILE A 10 1.09 -6.48 -0.43
N ARG A 11 2.07 -7.38 -0.39
CA ARG A 11 2.56 -8.11 -1.58
C ARG A 11 1.49 -9.01 -2.19
N ILE A 12 0.70 -9.69 -1.35
CA ILE A 12 -0.42 -10.53 -1.78
C ILE A 12 -1.54 -9.65 -2.36
N ALA A 13 -1.88 -8.55 -1.70
CA ALA A 13 -2.88 -7.61 -2.19
C ALA A 13 -2.50 -7.02 -3.56
N LEU A 14 -1.22 -6.66 -3.74
CA LEU A 14 -0.64 -6.25 -5.03
C LEU A 14 -0.74 -7.36 -6.09
N GLY A 15 -0.40 -8.60 -5.74
CA GLY A 15 -0.49 -9.75 -6.64
C GLY A 15 -1.92 -10.10 -7.05
N GLN A 16 -2.90 -9.81 -6.19
CA GLN A 16 -4.33 -9.94 -6.49
C GLN A 16 -4.90 -8.76 -7.29
N GLY A 17 -4.10 -7.72 -7.56
CA GLY A 17 -4.55 -6.52 -8.26
C GLY A 17 -5.47 -5.61 -7.43
N LYS A 18 -5.35 -5.65 -6.09
CA LYS A 18 -6.06 -4.71 -5.21
C LYS A 18 -5.36 -3.35 -5.18
N ASP A 19 -6.12 -2.29 -5.38
CA ASP A 19 -5.62 -0.90 -5.32
C ASP A 19 -5.52 -0.35 -3.89
N SER A 20 -6.00 -1.10 -2.89
CA SER A 20 -5.93 -0.70 -1.49
C SER A 20 -5.95 -1.89 -0.53
N LEU A 21 -5.34 -1.72 0.64
CA LEU A 21 -5.37 -2.64 1.78
C LEU A 21 -6.05 -1.94 2.96
N ARG A 22 -7.05 -2.58 3.55
CA ARG A 22 -7.72 -2.09 4.77
C ARG A 22 -7.36 -3.00 5.92
N TYR A 23 -6.87 -2.44 7.03
CA TYR A 23 -6.61 -3.16 8.26
C TYR A 23 -7.04 -2.33 9.47
N THR A 24 -7.26 -3.00 10.60
CA THR A 24 -7.58 -2.34 11.86
C THR A 24 -6.30 -2.19 12.67
N ASP A 25 -5.95 -0.96 13.03
CA ASP A 25 -4.80 -0.65 13.88
C ASP A 25 -5.04 -1.14 15.32
N GLU A 26 -3.98 -1.19 16.14
CA GLU A 26 -4.06 -1.62 17.55
C GLU A 26 -5.03 -0.78 18.39
N GLN A 27 -5.32 0.44 17.94
CA GLN A 27 -6.28 1.35 18.55
C GLN A 27 -7.74 1.10 18.11
N GLY A 28 -8.01 0.09 17.27
CA GLY A 28 -9.32 -0.19 16.72
C GLY A 28 -9.71 0.71 15.53
N ASN A 29 -8.79 1.54 15.04
CA ASN A 29 -9.03 2.43 13.91
C ASN A 29 -8.91 1.68 12.59
N ILE A 30 -9.86 1.88 11.68
CA ILE A 30 -9.76 1.33 10.31
C ILE A 30 -8.80 2.20 9.51
N VAL A 31 -7.67 1.64 9.14
CA VAL A 31 -6.65 2.27 8.29
C VAL A 31 -6.78 1.70 6.88
N GLU A 32 -6.90 2.59 5.89
CA GLU A 32 -6.88 2.24 4.47
C GLU A 32 -5.56 2.72 3.85
N ILE A 33 -4.74 1.78 3.41
CA ILE A 33 -3.53 2.06 2.62
C ILE A 33 -3.93 1.96 1.15
N LYS A 34 -3.92 3.10 0.45
CA LYS A 34 -4.03 3.09 -1.01
C LYS A 34 -2.71 2.62 -1.61
N ILE A 35 -2.73 1.45 -2.21
CA ILE A 35 -1.60 0.88 -2.92
C ILE A 35 -1.72 1.36 -4.36
N SER A 36 -1.29 2.59 -4.60
CA SER A 36 -1.14 3.06 -5.97
C SER A 36 -0.05 2.20 -6.61
N LYS A 37 -0.33 1.59 -7.77
CA LYS A 37 0.74 1.11 -8.64
C LYS A 37 1.69 2.29 -8.80
N VAL A 38 2.84 2.24 -8.14
CA VAL A 38 3.99 2.99 -8.60
C VAL A 38 4.24 2.44 -9.99
N ASN A 39 3.74 3.15 -11.01
CA ASN A 39 4.45 3.15 -12.26
C ASN A 39 5.88 3.53 -11.85
N ALA A 40 6.80 2.55 -11.89
CA ALA A 40 8.23 2.77 -11.72
C ALA A 40 8.75 3.54 -12.95
N GLY A 41 8.20 4.73 -13.10
CA GLY A 41 8.15 5.60 -14.26
C GLY A 41 7.48 6.89 -13.83
N GLY A 42 7.71 7.32 -12.58
CA GLY A 42 7.56 8.71 -12.20
C GLY A 42 8.54 9.51 -13.04
N ILE A 43 8.12 9.84 -14.26
CA ILE A 43 8.58 11.04 -14.93
C ILE A 43 8.26 12.16 -13.95
N CYS A 44 9.31 12.64 -13.29
CA CYS A 44 9.28 13.89 -12.56
C CYS A 44 8.97 14.94 -13.63
N GLU A 45 7.69 15.29 -13.80
CA GLU A 45 7.35 16.47 -14.61
C GLU A 45 8.00 17.66 -13.91
N PRO A 46 8.97 18.35 -14.54
CA PRO A 46 9.39 19.64 -14.02
C PRO A 46 8.16 20.55 -14.17
N TYR A 47 7.64 21.01 -13.04
CA TYR A 47 6.83 22.22 -13.05
C TYR A 47 7.74 23.35 -13.54
N ASP A 48 7.45 23.83 -14.76
CA ASP A 48 7.87 25.06 -15.47
C ASP A 48 9.30 25.59 -15.27
#